data_AF-A0AAV4SG80-F1
#
_entry.id   AF-A0AAV4SG80-F1
#
_cell.length_a   1.000
_cell.length_b   1.000
_cell.length_c   1.000
_cell.angle_alpha   90.00
_cell.angle_beta   90.00
_cell.angle_gamma   90.00
#
_symmetry.space_group_name_H-M   'P 1'
#
loop_
_entity.id
_entity.type
_entity.pdbx_description
1 polymer ?
#
loop_
_entity_poly.entity_id
_entity_poly.type
_entity_poly.pdbx_seq_one_letter_code
_entity_poly.pdbx_strand_id
1 'polypeptide(L)'
;MHTSLNSSQKEQRIKNTKNQSSVLKEAVSSLETISVKKEDFHPNTFFRHIVTAMKLYKKPLFLLICLCRAVHFMTFIPIITTVVDFIMDKGLVEEDGKYAIAALSLGDLLGRLCLGWITDRGYLSLAKYMLITMIAQGACTASLSFMNTKITLFIMLAIFGLFQGSLFVRHNVLVSKYMENHEQSIAMGCMNFFSGLLGFALPAYIGYFRDTIGSYDYIMYINGAIGVFVGLLWALEPYFRHKSEKTEDDNLPVAV
;
A
#
# COMPACT_ATOMS: atom_id res chain seq x y z
N MET A 1 53.32 -25.47 37.10
CA MET A 1 53.31 -25.62 35.63
C MET A 1 52.78 -24.31 35.03
N HIS A 2 53.65 -23.28 34.96
CA HIS A 2 53.30 -21.97 34.43
C HIS A 2 53.58 -21.95 32.93
N THR A 3 52.55 -22.09 32.11
CA THR A 3 52.64 -21.94 30.65
C THR A 3 52.89 -20.46 30.34
N SER A 4 54.14 -20.09 30.08
CA SER A 4 54.51 -18.77 29.58
C SER A 4 53.94 -18.60 28.18
N LEU A 5 53.02 -17.64 28.02
CA LEU A 5 52.50 -17.26 26.70
C LEU A 5 53.67 -16.80 25.81
N ASN A 6 53.83 -17.46 24.66
CA ASN A 6 54.86 -17.16 23.68
C ASN A 6 54.70 -15.72 23.13
N SER A 7 55.80 -15.04 22.79
CA SER A 7 55.83 -13.61 22.41
C SER A 7 54.84 -13.27 21.27
N SER A 8 54.69 -14.17 20.30
CA SER A 8 53.76 -14.05 19.18
C SER A 8 52.28 -14.03 19.62
N GLN A 9 51.91 -14.78 20.65
CA GLN A 9 50.53 -14.83 21.17
C GLN A 9 50.16 -13.54 21.93
N LYS A 10 51.13 -12.90 22.59
CA LYS A 10 50.92 -11.59 23.24
C LYS A 10 50.68 -10.49 22.21
N GLU A 11 51.43 -10.45 21.12
CA GLU A 11 51.24 -9.46 20.05
C GLU A 11 49.89 -9.61 19.34
N GLN A 12 49.47 -10.86 19.09
CA GLN A 12 48.18 -11.15 18.44
C GLN A 12 47.00 -10.74 19.34
N ARG A 13 47.14 -10.96 20.66
CA ARG A 13 46.13 -10.52 21.64
C ARG A 13 46.06 -8.99 21.72
N ILE A 14 47.19 -8.28 21.69
CA ILE A 14 47.22 -6.81 21.67
C ILE A 14 46.59 -6.26 20.38
N LYS A 15 46.86 -6.87 19.22
CA LYS A 15 46.23 -6.49 17.94
C LYS A 15 44.71 -6.70 17.97
N ASN A 16 44.24 -7.83 18.50
CA ASN A 16 42.80 -8.08 18.64
C ASN A 16 42.12 -7.10 19.60
N THR A 17 42.73 -6.80 20.75
CA THR A 17 42.16 -5.82 21.69
C THR A 17 42.10 -4.41 21.08
N LYS A 18 43.12 -4.01 20.30
CA LYS A 18 43.11 -2.72 19.57
C LYS A 18 41.98 -2.69 18.52
N ASN A 19 41.84 -3.75 17.72
CA ASN A 19 40.80 -3.83 16.70
C ASN A 19 39.38 -3.85 17.31
N GLN A 20 39.20 -4.54 18.43
CA GLN A 20 37.90 -4.55 19.13
C GLN A 20 37.56 -3.16 19.70
N SER A 21 38.54 -2.41 20.19
CA SER A 21 38.33 -1.04 20.68
C SER A 21 38.04 -0.03 19.58
N SER A 22 38.58 -0.20 18.37
CA SER A 22 38.24 0.67 17.22
C SER A 22 36.82 0.41 16.73
N VAL A 23 36.40 -0.85 16.62
CA VAL A 23 35.03 -1.23 16.23
C VAL A 23 34.01 -0.71 17.24
N LEU A 24 34.30 -0.81 18.54
CA LEU A 24 33.43 -0.25 19.59
C LEU A 24 33.31 1.27 19.49
N LYS A 25 34.40 1.99 19.16
CA LYS A 25 34.35 3.45 18.97
C LYS A 25 33.54 3.86 17.75
N GLU A 26 33.66 3.15 16.64
CA GLU A 26 32.84 3.39 15.43
C GLU A 26 31.36 3.11 15.68
N ALA A 27 31.04 2.02 16.39
CA ALA A 27 29.67 1.70 16.77
C ALA A 27 29.07 2.75 17.73
N VAL A 28 29.83 3.22 18.73
CA VAL A 28 29.39 4.29 19.64
C VAL A 28 29.22 5.62 18.91
N SER A 29 30.14 5.98 18.01
CA SER A 29 30.01 7.18 17.15
C SER A 29 28.77 7.12 16.25
N SER A 30 28.47 5.94 15.69
CA SER A 30 27.28 5.68 14.89
C SER A 30 26.00 5.80 15.74
N LEU A 31 26.02 5.32 16.99
CA LEU A 31 24.91 5.44 17.92
C LEU A 31 24.71 6.88 18.42
N GLU A 32 25.79 7.64 18.62
CA GLU A 32 25.74 9.07 18.94
C GLU A 32 25.18 9.88 17.75
N THR A 33 25.58 9.58 16.51
CA THR A 33 24.99 10.21 15.32
C THR A 33 23.51 9.87 15.14
N ILE A 34 23.07 8.67 15.53
CA ILE A 34 21.65 8.29 15.54
C ILE A 34 20.90 8.99 16.69
N SER A 35 21.51 9.12 17.87
CA SER A 35 20.92 9.77 19.07
C SER A 35 20.80 11.29 18.92
N VAL A 36 21.70 11.93 18.16
CA VAL A 36 21.73 13.38 17.94
C VAL A 36 20.75 13.85 16.87
N LYS A 37 20.02 12.94 16.19
CA LYS A 37 18.86 13.31 15.37
C LYS A 37 17.64 13.61 16.27
N LYS A 38 17.79 14.58 17.18
CA LYS A 38 16.68 15.25 17.84
C LYS A 38 15.87 15.93 16.74
N GLU A 39 14.66 15.42 16.48
CA GLU A 39 13.68 16.19 15.73
C GLU A 39 13.37 17.46 16.54
N ASP A 40 13.86 18.59 16.05
CA ASP A 40 13.52 19.90 16.59
C ASP A 40 12.02 20.15 16.41
N PHE A 41 11.25 19.88 17.47
CA PHE A 41 9.81 20.11 17.48
C PHE A 41 9.53 21.61 17.57
N HIS A 42 9.55 22.30 16.44
CA HIS A 42 9.12 23.70 16.35
C HIS A 42 7.61 23.81 16.66
N PRO A 43 7.15 24.78 17.46
CA PRO A 43 5.73 24.95 17.80
C PRO A 43 4.82 25.22 16.59
N ASN A 44 5.38 25.60 15.44
CA ASN A 44 4.66 25.83 14.18
C ASN A 44 4.52 24.58 13.29
N THR A 45 4.97 23.42 13.75
CA THR A 45 5.05 22.19 12.95
C THR A 45 3.66 21.66 12.57
N PHE A 46 2.71 21.67 13.49
CA PHE A 46 1.33 21.23 13.22
C PHE A 46 0.60 22.13 12.22
N PHE A 47 0.70 23.46 12.39
CA PHE A 47 0.12 24.41 11.43
C PHE A 47 0.76 24.29 10.04
N ARG A 48 2.09 24.06 9.97
CA ARG A 48 2.75 23.76 8.69
C ARG A 48 2.19 22.49 8.04
N HIS A 49 1.96 21.42 8.81
CA HIS A 49 1.36 20.20 8.27
C HIS A 49 -0.06 20.41 7.73
N ILE A 50 -0.90 21.20 8.42
CA ILE A 50 -2.24 21.57 7.92
C ILE A 50 -2.13 22.39 6.63
N VAL A 51 -1.25 23.37 6.58
CA VAL A 51 -1.05 24.20 5.39
C VAL A 51 -0.56 23.35 4.21
N THR A 52 0.37 22.41 4.45
CA THR A 52 0.82 21.44 3.45
C THR A 52 -0.34 20.56 2.96
N ALA A 53 -1.17 20.02 3.86
CA ALA A 53 -2.36 19.27 3.46
C ALA A 53 -3.28 20.12 2.56
N MET A 54 -3.56 21.37 2.94
CA MET A 54 -4.36 22.30 2.14
C MET A 54 -3.76 22.58 0.75
N LYS A 55 -2.43 22.63 0.63
CA LYS A 55 -1.74 22.74 -0.66
C LYS A 55 -1.89 21.47 -1.50
N LEU A 56 -1.73 20.29 -0.90
CA LEU A 56 -1.91 19.01 -1.58
C LEU A 56 -3.31 18.87 -2.17
N TYR A 57 -4.36 19.32 -1.48
CA TYR A 57 -5.73 19.31 -2.02
C TYR A 57 -5.93 20.15 -3.27
N LYS A 58 -5.10 21.17 -3.49
CA LYS A 58 -5.17 21.99 -4.71
C LYS A 58 -4.60 21.26 -5.93
N LYS A 59 -3.76 20.23 -5.73
CA LYS A 59 -3.18 19.43 -6.81
C LYS A 59 -4.23 18.44 -7.33
N PRO A 60 -4.73 18.58 -8.59
CA PRO A 60 -5.80 17.73 -9.11
C PRO A 60 -5.39 16.25 -9.21
N LEU A 61 -4.10 16.00 -9.44
CA LEU A 61 -3.55 14.65 -9.47
C LEU A 61 -3.61 13.98 -8.08
N PHE A 62 -3.36 14.72 -7.00
CA PHE A 62 -3.48 14.20 -5.64
C PHE A 62 -4.93 13.81 -5.32
N LEU A 63 -5.91 14.65 -5.70
CA LEU A 63 -7.33 14.34 -5.53
C LEU A 63 -7.74 13.07 -6.27
N LEU A 64 -7.26 12.86 -7.50
CA LEU A 64 -7.51 11.64 -8.26
C LEU A 64 -6.93 10.41 -7.52
N ILE A 65 -5.70 10.51 -7.01
CA ILE A 65 -5.06 9.43 -6.25
C ILE A 65 -5.86 9.12 -4.98
N CYS A 66 -6.28 10.15 -4.23
CA CYS A 66 -7.10 10.00 -3.04
C CYS A 66 -8.44 9.32 -3.37
N LEU A 67 -9.13 9.76 -4.43
CA LEU A 67 -10.40 9.17 -4.87
C LEU A 67 -10.21 7.70 -5.26
N CYS A 68 -9.23 7.38 -6.10
CA CYS A 68 -8.94 6.01 -6.50
C CYS A 68 -8.65 5.12 -5.28
N ARG A 69 -7.83 5.60 -4.34
CA ARG A 69 -7.48 4.86 -3.12
C ARG A 69 -8.70 4.64 -2.21
N ALA A 70 -9.51 5.69 -2.03
CA ALA A 70 -10.73 5.69 -1.25
C ALA A 70 -11.74 4.66 -1.77
N VAL A 71 -12.03 4.68 -3.08
CA VAL A 71 -12.95 3.72 -3.69
C VAL A 71 -12.36 2.31 -3.66
N HIS A 72 -11.06 2.16 -3.89
CA HIS A 72 -10.40 0.86 -3.79
C HIS A 72 -10.52 0.26 -2.38
N PHE A 73 -10.32 1.08 -1.33
CA PHE A 73 -10.52 0.67 0.07
C PHE A 73 -11.97 0.21 0.31
N MET A 74 -12.94 0.96 -0.21
CA MET A 74 -14.37 0.63 -0.17
C MET A 74 -14.71 -0.72 -0.83
N THR A 75 -14.06 -1.06 -1.93
CA THR A 75 -14.30 -2.36 -2.60
C THR A 75 -13.60 -3.54 -1.92
N PHE A 76 -12.44 -3.29 -1.30
CA PHE A 76 -11.58 -4.33 -0.76
C PHE A 76 -12.01 -4.80 0.63
N ILE A 77 -12.29 -3.88 1.55
CA ILE A 77 -12.60 -4.24 2.93
C ILE A 77 -13.81 -5.17 3.04
N PRO A 78 -14.94 -4.92 2.35
CA PRO A 78 -16.08 -5.83 2.37
C PRO A 78 -15.69 -7.26 2.01
N ILE A 79 -14.87 -7.45 0.98
CA ILE A 79 -14.47 -8.79 0.50
C ILE A 79 -13.72 -9.53 1.59
N ILE A 80 -12.78 -8.89 2.28
CA ILE A 80 -12.07 -9.53 3.39
C ILE A 80 -13.00 -9.81 4.57
N THR A 81 -13.85 -8.85 4.94
CA THR A 81 -14.71 -8.99 6.11
C THR A 81 -15.81 -10.03 5.92
N THR A 82 -16.30 -10.23 4.69
CA THR A 82 -17.41 -11.13 4.38
C THR A 82 -16.96 -12.41 3.70
N VAL A 83 -15.65 -12.68 3.56
CA VAL A 83 -15.18 -13.85 2.79
C VAL A 83 -15.67 -15.16 3.38
N VAL A 84 -15.71 -15.29 4.71
CA VAL A 84 -16.16 -16.50 5.40
C VAL A 84 -17.64 -16.71 5.16
N ASP A 85 -18.45 -15.67 5.33
CA ASP A 85 -19.88 -15.76 5.04
C ASP A 85 -20.16 -16.04 3.56
N PHE A 86 -19.39 -15.43 2.66
CA PHE A 86 -19.52 -15.65 1.22
C PHE A 86 -19.25 -17.10 0.82
N ILE A 87 -18.24 -17.76 1.38
CA ILE A 87 -18.02 -19.19 1.08
C ILE A 87 -19.11 -20.08 1.70
N MET A 88 -19.69 -19.68 2.84
CA MET A 88 -20.82 -20.39 3.44
C MET A 88 -22.08 -20.26 2.57
N ASP A 89 -22.32 -19.08 1.99
CA ASP A 89 -23.37 -18.86 0.99
C ASP A 89 -23.20 -19.77 -0.24
N LYS A 90 -21.95 -20.12 -0.59
CA LYS A 90 -21.63 -21.08 -1.66
C LYS A 90 -21.77 -22.55 -1.24
N GLY A 91 -22.19 -22.82 -0.01
CA GLY A 91 -22.42 -24.16 0.52
C GLY A 91 -21.17 -24.85 1.08
N LEU A 92 -20.07 -24.12 1.31
CA LEU A 92 -18.89 -24.65 2.01
C LEU A 92 -19.09 -24.59 3.54
N VAL A 93 -18.32 -25.42 4.25
CA VAL A 93 -18.34 -25.44 5.72
C VAL A 93 -17.58 -24.22 6.25
N GLU A 94 -18.02 -23.65 7.38
CA GLU A 94 -17.36 -22.50 8.03
C GLU A 94 -15.84 -22.71 8.25
N GLU A 95 -15.43 -23.94 8.56
CA GLU A 95 -14.03 -24.32 8.69
C GLU A 95 -13.18 -24.01 7.45
N ASP A 96 -13.80 -23.96 6.27
CA ASP A 96 -13.12 -23.60 5.02
C ASP A 96 -12.75 -22.13 4.94
N GLY A 97 -13.35 -21.28 5.80
CA GLY A 97 -13.09 -19.85 5.90
C GLY A 97 -11.66 -19.54 6.27
N LYS A 98 -11.07 -20.33 7.18
CA LYS A 98 -9.66 -20.17 7.56
C LYS A 98 -8.71 -20.41 6.38
N TYR A 99 -9.05 -21.36 5.50
CA TYR A 99 -8.26 -21.63 4.29
C TYR A 99 -8.46 -20.56 3.23
N ALA A 100 -9.67 -20.02 3.08
CA ALA A 100 -9.95 -18.87 2.22
C ALA A 100 -9.13 -17.63 2.63
N ILE A 101 -9.11 -17.31 3.92
CA ILE A 101 -8.31 -16.20 4.47
C ILE A 101 -6.80 -16.45 4.29
N ALA A 102 -6.35 -17.70 4.49
CA ALA A 102 -4.95 -18.07 4.27
C ALA A 102 -4.55 -17.93 2.79
N ALA A 103 -5.41 -18.35 1.85
CA ALA A 103 -5.19 -18.19 0.42
C ALA A 103 -5.12 -16.71 0.01
N LEU A 104 -6.04 -15.88 0.52
CA LEU A 104 -6.01 -14.42 0.36
C LEU A 104 -4.69 -13.82 0.84
N SER A 105 -4.26 -14.19 2.05
CA SER A 105 -3.06 -13.66 2.69
C SER A 105 -1.79 -14.08 1.96
N LEU A 106 -1.72 -15.34 1.50
CA LEU A 106 -0.60 -15.83 0.70
C LEU A 106 -0.54 -15.09 -0.65
N GLY A 107 -1.69 -14.89 -1.28
CA GLY A 107 -1.83 -14.06 -2.47
C GLY A 107 -1.28 -12.66 -2.25
N ASP A 108 -1.77 -11.94 -1.24
CA ASP A 108 -1.32 -10.59 -0.87
C ASP A 108 0.19 -10.52 -0.66
N LEU A 109 0.76 -11.47 0.09
CA LEU A 109 2.20 -11.55 0.29
C LEU A 109 2.96 -11.70 -1.03
N LEU A 110 2.54 -12.62 -1.90
CA LEU A 110 3.16 -12.81 -3.22
C LEU A 110 2.99 -11.57 -4.12
N GLY A 111 1.84 -10.92 -4.06
CA GLY A 111 1.55 -9.67 -4.78
C GLY A 111 2.51 -8.54 -4.40
N ARG A 112 2.79 -8.40 -3.11
CA ARG A 112 3.75 -7.41 -2.59
C ARG A 112 5.19 -7.68 -3.04
N LEU A 113 5.57 -8.96 -3.09
CA LEU A 113 6.95 -9.37 -3.40
C LEU A 113 7.23 -9.46 -4.91
N CYS A 114 6.36 -10.10 -5.68
CA CYS A 114 6.65 -10.53 -7.04
C CYS A 114 6.31 -9.47 -8.10
N LEU A 115 5.17 -8.81 -7.95
CA LEU A 115 4.66 -7.88 -8.97
C LEU A 115 5.35 -6.50 -8.94
N GLY A 116 6.16 -6.23 -7.90
CA GLY A 116 7.05 -5.06 -7.81
C GLY A 116 8.03 -4.96 -8.98
N TRP A 117 8.66 -6.08 -9.32
CA TRP A 117 9.74 -6.12 -10.31
C TRP A 117 9.31 -5.75 -11.73
N ILE A 118 8.02 -5.87 -12.06
CA ILE A 118 7.49 -5.58 -13.39
C ILE A 118 7.65 -4.09 -13.75
N THR A 119 7.35 -3.18 -12.83
CA THR A 119 7.57 -1.74 -13.08
C THR A 119 9.02 -1.35 -12.90
N ASP A 120 9.74 -2.02 -11.99
CA ASP A 120 11.11 -1.65 -11.63
C ASP A 120 12.07 -1.90 -12.79
N ARG A 121 11.77 -2.92 -13.60
CA ARG A 121 12.46 -3.20 -14.87
C ARG A 121 12.00 -2.30 -16.04
N GLY A 122 11.07 -1.38 -15.81
CA GLY A 122 10.61 -0.41 -16.82
C GLY A 122 9.68 -0.98 -17.89
N TYR A 123 9.16 -2.20 -17.75
CA TYR A 123 8.28 -2.80 -18.77
C TYR A 123 6.96 -2.03 -18.94
N LEU A 124 6.42 -1.46 -17.87
CA LEU A 124 5.19 -0.66 -17.88
C LEU A 124 5.36 0.63 -17.09
N SER A 125 4.73 1.72 -17.57
CA SER A 125 4.58 2.93 -16.76
C SER A 125 3.67 2.66 -15.56
N LEU A 126 3.92 3.34 -14.45
CA LEU A 126 3.16 3.16 -13.20
C LEU A 126 1.65 3.36 -13.40
N ALA A 127 1.23 4.35 -14.19
CA ALA A 127 -0.18 4.59 -14.50
C ALA A 127 -0.82 3.44 -15.30
N LYS A 128 -0.12 2.93 -16.33
CA LYS A 128 -0.61 1.76 -17.12
C LYS A 128 -0.68 0.51 -16.26
N TYR A 129 0.30 0.32 -15.37
CA TYR A 129 0.30 -0.77 -14.40
C TYR A 129 -0.94 -0.70 -13.50
N MET A 130 -1.22 0.47 -12.91
CA MET A 130 -2.41 0.68 -12.06
C MET A 130 -3.71 0.40 -12.84
N LEU A 131 -3.83 0.91 -14.07
CA LEU A 131 -4.99 0.66 -14.92
C LEU A 131 -5.24 -0.83 -15.15
N ILE A 132 -4.23 -1.57 -15.62
CA ILE A 132 -4.38 -2.99 -15.97
C ILE A 132 -4.67 -3.81 -14.71
N THR A 133 -3.94 -3.58 -13.62
CA THR A 133 -4.08 -4.37 -12.39
C THR A 133 -5.38 -4.09 -11.65
N MET A 134 -5.87 -2.85 -11.64
CA MET A 134 -7.18 -2.54 -11.04
C MET A 134 -8.34 -3.13 -11.85
N ILE A 135 -8.28 -3.07 -13.19
CA ILE A 135 -9.27 -3.74 -14.04
C ILE A 135 -9.23 -5.25 -13.83
N ALA A 136 -8.04 -5.85 -13.82
CA ALA A 136 -7.87 -7.28 -13.60
C ALA A 136 -8.39 -7.70 -12.21
N GLN A 137 -8.12 -6.92 -11.16
CA GLN A 137 -8.67 -7.18 -9.83
C GLN A 137 -10.19 -7.07 -9.82
N GLY A 138 -10.77 -6.00 -10.38
CA GLY A 138 -12.23 -5.82 -10.41
C GLY A 138 -12.93 -6.96 -11.17
N ALA A 139 -12.37 -7.37 -12.31
CA ALA A 139 -12.85 -8.54 -13.05
C ALA A 139 -12.72 -9.84 -12.23
N CYS A 140 -11.61 -10.03 -11.53
CA CYS A 140 -11.41 -11.16 -10.63
C CYS A 140 -12.45 -11.18 -9.51
N THR A 141 -12.74 -10.03 -8.89
CA THR A 141 -13.79 -9.89 -7.86
C THR A 141 -15.16 -10.26 -8.40
N ALA A 142 -15.57 -9.72 -9.56
CA ALA A 142 -16.85 -10.09 -10.17
C ALA A 142 -16.91 -11.58 -10.54
N SER A 143 -15.76 -12.18 -10.90
CA SER A 143 -15.68 -13.60 -11.24
C SER A 143 -15.88 -14.55 -10.07
N LEU A 144 -15.61 -14.10 -8.82
CA LEU A 144 -15.75 -14.92 -7.61
C LEU A 144 -17.16 -15.50 -7.47
N SER A 145 -18.19 -14.72 -7.80
CA SER A 145 -19.58 -15.16 -7.72
C SER A 145 -19.96 -16.29 -8.68
N PHE A 146 -19.23 -16.46 -9.79
CA PHE A 146 -19.45 -17.57 -10.72
C PHE A 146 -18.73 -18.87 -10.30
N MET A 147 -17.84 -18.80 -9.32
CA MET A 147 -17.08 -19.96 -8.85
C MET A 147 -17.90 -20.76 -7.85
N ASN A 148 -18.20 -22.02 -8.18
CA ASN A 148 -18.98 -22.92 -7.34
C ASN A 148 -18.17 -24.06 -6.72
N THR A 149 -16.90 -24.22 -7.11
CA THR A 149 -16.03 -25.27 -6.54
C THR A 149 -15.06 -24.67 -5.53
N LYS A 150 -14.79 -25.40 -4.45
CA LYS A 150 -13.85 -25.01 -3.40
C LYS A 150 -12.48 -24.62 -3.94
N ILE A 151 -11.94 -25.44 -4.84
CA ILE A 151 -10.61 -25.21 -5.43
C ILE A 151 -10.60 -23.93 -6.26
N THR A 152 -11.60 -23.73 -7.12
CA THR A 152 -11.66 -22.50 -7.95
C THR A 152 -11.85 -21.24 -7.12
N LEU A 153 -12.65 -21.32 -6.05
CA LEU A 153 -12.84 -20.20 -5.11
C LEU A 153 -11.52 -19.80 -4.45
N PHE A 154 -10.78 -20.76 -3.90
CA PHE A 154 -9.52 -20.47 -3.23
C PHE A 154 -8.44 -19.96 -4.17
N ILE A 155 -8.37 -20.49 -5.40
CA ILE A 155 -7.45 -19.98 -6.43
C ILE A 155 -7.80 -18.53 -6.78
N MET A 156 -9.07 -18.23 -7.03
CA MET A 156 -9.50 -16.86 -7.36
C MET A 156 -9.29 -15.89 -6.19
N LEU A 157 -9.50 -16.33 -4.96
CA LEU A 157 -9.20 -15.55 -3.76
C LEU A 157 -7.69 -15.28 -3.63
N ALA A 158 -6.83 -16.26 -3.92
CA ALA A 158 -5.38 -16.04 -3.94
C ALA A 158 -4.95 -15.06 -5.05
N ILE A 159 -5.55 -15.15 -6.24
CA ILE A 159 -5.31 -14.21 -7.35
C ILE A 159 -5.78 -12.79 -6.97
N PHE A 160 -6.95 -12.66 -6.36
CA PHE A 160 -7.45 -11.38 -5.84
C PHE A 160 -6.48 -10.79 -4.82
N GLY A 161 -6.02 -11.59 -3.85
CA GLY A 161 -5.01 -11.18 -2.87
C GLY A 161 -3.74 -10.70 -3.55
N LEU A 162 -3.27 -11.43 -4.56
CA LEU A 162 -2.07 -11.07 -5.33
C LEU A 162 -2.19 -9.72 -6.03
N PHE A 163 -3.33 -9.40 -6.64
CA PHE A 163 -3.52 -8.07 -7.21
C PHE A 163 -3.58 -6.99 -6.13
N GLN A 164 -4.30 -7.25 -5.04
CA GLN A 164 -4.45 -6.28 -3.96
C GLN A 164 -3.10 -5.94 -3.29
N GLY A 165 -2.29 -6.95 -2.96
CA GLY A 165 -1.00 -6.72 -2.31
C GLY A 165 -0.06 -5.91 -3.19
N SER A 166 -0.11 -6.15 -4.50
CA SER A 166 0.66 -5.35 -5.44
C SER A 166 0.19 -3.90 -5.51
N LEU A 167 -1.13 -3.68 -5.62
CA LEU A 167 -1.71 -2.35 -5.67
C LEU A 167 -1.43 -1.57 -4.38
N PHE A 168 -1.44 -2.23 -3.22
CA PHE A 168 -1.13 -1.57 -1.94
C PHE A 168 0.27 -0.96 -1.94
N VAL A 169 1.28 -1.70 -2.41
CA VAL A 169 2.65 -1.18 -2.54
C VAL A 169 2.70 -0.04 -3.56
N ARG A 170 2.02 -0.20 -4.70
CA ARG A 170 2.04 0.78 -5.80
C ARG A 170 1.41 2.11 -5.43
N HIS A 171 0.32 2.12 -4.66
CA HIS A 171 -0.29 3.36 -4.20
C HIS A 171 0.71 4.22 -3.40
N ASN A 172 1.54 3.61 -2.55
CA ASN A 172 2.56 4.34 -1.78
C ASN A 172 3.70 4.85 -2.69
N VAL A 173 4.16 4.02 -3.63
CA VAL A 173 5.18 4.43 -4.63
C VAL A 173 4.68 5.60 -5.47
N LEU A 174 3.40 5.60 -5.81
CA LEU A 174 2.80 6.65 -6.60
C LEU A 174 2.80 8.00 -5.87
N VAL A 175 2.48 8.02 -4.57
CA VAL A 175 2.60 9.23 -3.75
C VAL A 175 4.05 9.70 -3.71
N SER A 176 5.01 8.79 -3.54
CA SER A 176 6.44 9.15 -3.57
C SER A 176 6.89 9.73 -4.92
N LYS A 177 6.29 9.28 -6.03
CA LYS A 177 6.61 9.77 -7.37
C LYS A 177 6.09 11.18 -7.66
N TYR A 178 4.89 11.51 -7.19
CA TYR A 178 4.23 12.77 -7.54
C TYR A 178 4.28 13.84 -6.44
N MET A 179 4.65 13.47 -5.22
CA MET A 179 4.75 14.40 -4.09
C MET A 179 6.21 14.64 -3.72
N GLU A 180 6.49 15.87 -3.30
CA GLU A 180 7.80 16.24 -2.78
C GLU A 180 8.13 15.45 -1.52
N ASN A 181 9.41 15.10 -1.32
CA ASN A 181 9.87 14.25 -0.21
C ASN A 181 9.39 14.71 1.17
N HIS A 182 9.26 16.03 1.38
CA HIS A 182 8.83 16.60 2.66
C HIS A 182 7.30 16.56 2.87
N GLU A 183 6.51 16.36 1.81
CA GLU A 183 5.04 16.29 1.86
C GLU A 183 4.51 14.85 1.80
N GLN A 184 5.33 13.87 1.40
CA GLN A 184 4.93 12.47 1.18
C GLN A 184 4.22 11.82 2.38
N SER A 185 4.75 11.99 3.59
CA SER A 185 4.14 11.42 4.81
C SER A 185 2.75 12.01 5.08
N ILE A 186 2.59 13.32 4.87
CA ILE A 186 1.31 14.02 5.03
C ILE A 186 0.33 13.58 3.95
N ALA A 187 0.80 13.47 2.70
CA ALA A 187 0.01 13.01 1.57
C ALA A 187 -0.53 11.59 1.79
N MET A 188 0.32 10.65 2.25
CA MET A 188 -0.12 9.29 2.61
C MET A 188 -1.11 9.30 3.77
N GLY A 189 -0.88 10.15 4.79
CA GLY A 189 -1.81 10.34 5.91
C GLY A 189 -3.18 10.82 5.46
N CYS A 190 -3.25 11.90 4.68
CA CYS A 190 -4.49 12.44 4.11
C CYS A 190 -5.22 11.42 3.25
N MET A 191 -4.49 10.71 2.38
CA MET A 191 -5.06 9.66 1.52
C MET A 191 -5.72 8.54 2.35
N ASN A 192 -5.06 8.06 3.39
CA ASN A 192 -5.61 7.03 4.28
C ASN A 192 -6.74 7.58 5.16
N PHE A 193 -6.68 8.84 5.57
CA PHE A 193 -7.72 9.49 6.37
C PHE A 193 -9.07 9.50 5.64
N PHE A 194 -9.13 9.89 4.37
CA PHE A 194 -10.39 9.81 3.61
C PHE A 194 -10.87 8.40 3.37
N SER A 195 -9.94 7.49 3.11
CA SER A 195 -10.27 6.07 2.93
C SER A 195 -10.92 5.53 4.20
N GLY A 196 -10.38 5.90 5.37
CA GLY A 196 -10.96 5.57 6.68
C GLY A 196 -12.30 6.25 6.96
N LEU A 197 -12.48 7.51 6.53
CA LEU A 197 -13.75 8.22 6.69
C LEU A 197 -14.88 7.53 5.91
N LEU A 198 -14.58 7.09 4.69
CA LEU A 198 -15.50 6.23 3.95
C LEU A 198 -15.77 4.94 4.73
N GLY A 199 -14.76 4.36 5.35
CA GLY A 199 -14.86 3.14 6.15
C GLY A 199 -16.02 3.09 7.16
N PHE A 200 -16.46 4.21 7.71
CA PHE A 200 -17.64 4.27 8.60
C PHE A 200 -18.95 3.83 7.93
N ALA A 201 -19.07 3.97 6.60
CA ALA A 201 -20.23 3.51 5.85
C ALA A 201 -20.19 2.00 5.51
N LEU A 202 -19.06 1.32 5.73
CA LEU A 202 -18.88 -0.10 5.36
C LEU A 202 -19.85 -1.05 6.09
N PRO A 203 -20.07 -0.95 7.42
CA PRO A 203 -20.99 -1.86 8.10
C PRO A 203 -22.43 -1.72 7.58
N ALA A 204 -22.88 -0.49 7.32
CA ALA A 204 -24.19 -0.24 6.74
C ALA A 204 -24.30 -0.76 5.29
N TYR A 205 -23.24 -0.60 4.49
CA TYR A 205 -23.16 -1.14 3.14
C TYR A 205 -23.26 -2.68 3.15
N ILE A 206 -22.42 -3.36 3.93
CA ILE A 206 -22.41 -4.82 4.04
C ILE A 206 -23.74 -5.34 4.60
N GLY A 207 -24.22 -4.72 5.68
CA GLY A 207 -25.48 -5.06 6.33
C GLY A 207 -26.67 -4.94 5.40
N TYR A 208 -26.74 -3.88 4.57
CA TYR A 208 -27.82 -3.74 3.59
C TYR A 208 -27.92 -4.94 2.65
N PHE A 209 -26.81 -5.39 2.06
CA PHE A 209 -26.82 -6.55 1.16
C PHE A 209 -27.14 -7.85 1.90
N ARG A 210 -26.65 -8.01 3.12
CA ARG A 210 -26.93 -9.20 3.92
C ARG A 210 -28.38 -9.27 4.38
N ASP A 211 -28.91 -8.17 4.91
CA ASP A 211 -30.20 -8.12 5.59
C ASP A 211 -31.38 -7.99 4.62
N THR A 212 -31.19 -7.33 3.47
CA THR A 212 -32.28 -7.11 2.50
C THR A 212 -32.29 -8.11 1.36
N ILE A 213 -31.11 -8.43 0.79
CA ILE A 213 -30.99 -9.31 -0.37
C ILE A 213 -30.69 -10.75 0.05
N GLY A 214 -30.00 -10.93 1.18
CA GLY A 214 -29.71 -12.26 1.73
C GLY A 214 -28.55 -12.99 1.06
N SER A 215 -27.80 -12.34 0.17
CA SER A 215 -26.68 -12.96 -0.57
C SER A 215 -25.50 -12.02 -0.76
N TYR A 216 -24.29 -12.54 -0.55
CA TYR A 216 -23.04 -11.82 -0.76
C TYR A 216 -22.59 -11.72 -2.23
N ASP A 217 -23.25 -12.43 -3.16
CA ASP A 217 -22.89 -12.40 -4.59
C ASP A 217 -23.00 -10.99 -5.19
N TYR A 218 -24.02 -10.23 -4.79
CA TYR A 218 -24.22 -8.87 -5.27
C TYR A 218 -23.13 -7.91 -4.80
N ILE A 219 -22.57 -8.14 -3.60
CA ILE A 219 -21.42 -7.36 -3.11
C ILE A 219 -20.22 -7.59 -4.05
N MET A 220 -19.98 -8.84 -4.46
CA MET A 220 -18.87 -9.16 -5.37
C MET A 220 -19.08 -8.54 -6.75
N TYR A 221 -20.29 -8.61 -7.31
CA TYR A 221 -20.59 -7.99 -8.61
C TYR A 221 -20.42 -6.48 -8.59
N ILE A 222 -20.99 -5.81 -7.58
CA ILE A 222 -20.94 -4.35 -7.46
C ILE A 222 -19.50 -3.89 -7.17
N ASN A 223 -18.80 -4.54 -6.23
CA ASN A 223 -17.41 -4.19 -5.94
C ASN A 223 -16.50 -4.45 -7.14
N GLY A 224 -16.74 -5.52 -7.91
CA GLY A 224 -16.03 -5.80 -9.15
C GLY A 224 -16.26 -4.73 -10.22
N ALA A 225 -17.52 -4.33 -10.45
CA ALA A 225 -17.88 -3.28 -11.39
C ALA A 225 -17.27 -1.92 -11.01
N ILE A 226 -17.37 -1.55 -9.73
CA ILE A 226 -16.74 -0.34 -9.19
C ILE A 226 -15.21 -0.42 -9.35
N GLY A 227 -14.59 -1.57 -9.06
CA GLY A 227 -13.16 -1.78 -9.23
C GLY A 227 -12.69 -1.58 -10.67
N VAL A 228 -13.42 -2.12 -11.65
CA VAL A 228 -13.14 -1.91 -13.08
C VAL A 228 -13.31 -0.44 -13.45
N PHE A 229 -14.39 0.20 -13.00
CA PHE A 229 -14.62 1.63 -13.26
C PHE A 229 -13.49 2.51 -12.73
N VAL A 230 -13.02 2.27 -11.51
CA VAL A 230 -11.88 2.99 -10.93
C VAL A 230 -10.58 2.69 -11.70
N GLY A 231 -10.39 1.45 -12.14
CA GLY A 231 -9.28 1.09 -13.02
C GLY A 231 -9.29 1.89 -14.32
N LEU A 232 -10.46 2.15 -14.90
CA LEU A 232 -10.62 3.01 -16.07
C LEU A 232 -10.33 4.48 -15.79
N LEU A 233 -10.58 4.98 -14.57
CA LEU A 233 -10.21 6.35 -14.19
C LEU A 233 -8.70 6.60 -14.28
N TRP A 234 -7.86 5.56 -14.14
CA TRP A 234 -6.41 5.69 -14.36
C TRP A 234 -6.04 6.01 -15.81
N ALA A 235 -6.93 5.78 -16.79
CA ALA A 235 -6.70 6.22 -18.16
C ALA A 235 -6.67 7.75 -18.28
N LEU A 236 -7.27 8.46 -17.32
CA LEU A 236 -7.30 9.93 -17.26
C LEU A 236 -6.06 10.51 -16.57
N GLU A 237 -5.23 9.69 -15.92
CA GLU A 237 -3.98 10.13 -15.28
C GLU A 237 -3.11 11.04 -16.18
N PRO A 238 -2.80 10.69 -17.45
CA PRO A 238 -1.98 11.54 -18.31
C PRO A 238 -2.59 12.92 -18.57
N TYR A 239 -3.92 13.01 -18.62
CA TYR A 239 -4.64 14.27 -18.79
C TYR A 239 -4.51 15.15 -17.55
N PHE A 240 -4.71 14.58 -16.34
CA PHE A 240 -4.55 15.30 -15.09
C PHE A 240 -3.09 15.68 -14.79
N ARG A 241 -2.14 14.84 -15.23
CA ARG A 241 -0.71 15.14 -15.16
C ARG A 241 -0.35 16.39 -15.96
N HIS A 242 -0.80 16.47 -17.22
CA HIS A 242 -0.54 17.65 -18.07
C HIS A 242 -1.15 18.94 -17.50
N LYS A 243 -2.34 18.84 -16.89
CA LYS A 243 -2.99 19.98 -16.22
C LYS A 243 -2.24 20.42 -14.96
N SER A 244 -1.68 19.47 -14.20
CA SER A 244 -0.87 19.77 -13.02
C SER A 244 0.44 20.47 -13.39
N GLU A 245 1.15 19.98 -14.41
CA GLU A 245 2.39 20.61 -14.90
C GLU A 245 2.15 22.04 -15.39
N LYS A 246 1.07 22.28 -16.16
CA LYS A 246 0.67 23.63 -16.58
C LYS A 246 0.36 24.59 -15.43
N THR A 247 -0.25 24.09 -14.36
CA THR A 247 -0.60 24.92 -13.19
C THR A 247 0.64 25.28 -12.36
N GLU A 248 1.69 24.45 -12.43
CA GLU A 248 2.97 24.70 -11.76
C GLU A 248 3.81 25.72 -12.54
N ASP A 249 3.85 25.61 -13.87
CA ASP A 249 4.50 26.60 -14.75
C ASP A 249 3.85 27.99 -14.69
N ASP A 250 2.52 28.08 -14.60
CA ASP A 250 1.78 29.35 -14.54
C ASP A 250 1.92 30.07 -13.17
N ASN A 251 2.39 29.35 -12.14
CA ASN A 251 2.65 29.89 -10.80
C ASN A 251 4.13 30.25 -10.56
N LEU A 252 5.01 30.05 -11.54
CA LEU A 252 6.37 30.59 -11.48
C LEU A 252 6.29 32.12 -11.62
N PRO A 253 6.83 32.90 -10.67
CA PRO A 253 6.91 34.34 -10.86
C PRO A 253 7.74 34.58 -12.12
N VAL A 254 7.16 35.29 -13.08
CA VAL A 254 7.88 35.80 -14.25
C VAL A 254 9.11 36.51 -13.71
N ALA A 255 10.29 35.95 -13.95
CA ALA A 255 11.54 36.60 -13.61
C ALA A 255 11.61 37.86 -14.48
N VAL A 256 11.26 39.00 -13.88
CA VAL A 256 11.44 40.35 -14.43
C VAL A 256 12.87 40.80 -14.11
#